data_AF-A0A377A0H9-F1
#
_entry.id   AF-A0A377A0H9-F1
#
_cell.length_a   1.000
_cell.length_b   1.000
_cell.length_c   1.000
_cell.angle_alpha   90.00
_cell.angle_beta   90.00
_cell.angle_gamma   90.00
#
_symmetry.space_group_name_H-M   'P 1'
#
loop_
_entity.id
_entity.type
_entity.pdbx_description
1 polymer ?
#
loop_
_entity_poly.entity_id
_entity_poly.type
_entity_poly.pdbx_seq_one_letter_code
_entity_poly.pdbx_strand_id
1 'polypeptide(L)'
;MLNQKKARFYVINAAKIARECGLAARINTVMQMAFFHLTQILPGDSALAELQGAIAKSYSSKGQDLVERNWQALALARESVEEVPLQPVNPHSANRPPVVSDAAPDFVKTVTAAMLAGLGDGPPRFGAAARRHLADGHHSLGKTQYRRRDPHLERGTLYPM
;
A
#
# COMPACT_ATOMS: atom_id res chain seq x y z
N MET A 1 3.69 8.35 16.44
CA MET A 1 4.88 7.87 15.69
C MET A 1 5.45 8.93 14.75
N LEU A 2 4.68 9.48 13.79
CA LEU A 2 5.23 10.44 12.81
C LEU A 2 5.83 11.70 13.46
N ASN A 3 5.11 12.33 14.40
CA ASN A 3 5.60 13.51 15.12
C ASN A 3 6.87 13.22 15.94
N GLN A 4 6.91 12.08 16.63
CA GLN A 4 8.08 11.66 17.42
C GLN A 4 9.33 11.48 16.54
N LYS A 5 9.14 10.96 15.32
CA LYS A 5 10.21 10.76 14.34
C LYS A 5 10.53 12.02 13.52
N LYS A 6 9.83 13.15 13.77
CA LYS A 6 9.93 14.38 12.97
C LYS A 6 9.88 14.11 11.46
N ALA A 7 8.97 13.22 11.06
CA ALA A 7 8.86 12.80 9.67
C ALA A 7 8.37 13.97 8.79
N ARG A 8 8.91 14.08 7.58
CA ARG A 8 8.30 14.89 6.50
C ARG A 8 7.19 14.05 5.88
N PHE A 9 5.96 14.58 5.89
CA PHE A 9 4.78 13.84 5.44
C PHE A 9 4.27 14.44 4.13
N TYR A 10 3.99 13.56 3.17
CA TYR A 10 3.58 13.96 1.83
C TYR A 10 2.34 13.22 1.40
N VAL A 11 1.54 13.88 0.58
CA VAL A 11 0.34 13.32 -0.03
C VAL A 11 0.41 13.48 -1.55
N ILE A 12 -0.17 12.51 -2.25
CA ILE A 12 -0.38 12.55 -3.70
C ILE A 12 -1.61 11.72 -4.04
N ASN A 13 -2.50 12.25 -4.88
CA ASN A 13 -3.65 11.49 -5.37
C ASN A 13 -3.30 10.69 -6.62
N ALA A 14 -2.52 9.62 -6.42
CA ALA A 14 -2.00 8.84 -7.54
C ALA A 14 -3.09 8.18 -8.40
N ALA A 15 -4.23 7.81 -7.78
CA ALA A 15 -5.36 7.24 -8.51
C ALA A 15 -6.04 8.25 -9.44
N LYS A 16 -6.11 9.53 -9.04
CA LYS A 16 -6.61 10.61 -9.91
C LYS A 16 -5.69 10.79 -11.11
N ILE A 17 -4.39 10.94 -10.88
CA ILE A 17 -3.39 11.11 -11.95
C ILE A 17 -3.42 9.92 -12.92
N ALA A 18 -3.47 8.69 -12.40
CA ALA A 18 -3.55 7.49 -13.24
C ALA A 18 -4.80 7.49 -14.16
N ARG A 19 -5.95 7.95 -13.66
CA ARG A 19 -7.17 8.07 -14.47
C ARG A 19 -7.05 9.15 -15.54
N GLU A 20 -6.53 10.31 -15.18
CA GLU A 20 -6.32 11.45 -16.09
C GLU A 20 -5.36 11.10 -17.22
N CYS A 21 -4.34 10.29 -16.95
CA CYS A 21 -3.42 9.78 -17.97
C CYS A 21 -3.92 8.51 -18.69
N GLY A 22 -5.15 8.04 -18.45
CA GLY A 22 -5.67 6.84 -19.12
C GLY A 22 -4.95 5.53 -18.75
N LEU A 23 -4.41 5.44 -17.52
CA LEU A 23 -3.75 4.26 -16.94
C LEU A 23 -4.67 3.45 -16.00
N ALA A 24 -5.96 3.80 -15.97
CA ALA A 24 -6.97 3.22 -15.08
C ALA A 24 -6.56 3.32 -13.60
N ALA A 25 -6.44 2.19 -12.89
CA ALA A 25 -6.06 2.14 -11.47
C ALA A 25 -4.56 1.89 -11.24
N ARG A 26 -3.72 1.95 -12.28
CA ARG A 26 -2.28 1.64 -12.18
C ARG A 26 -1.49 2.86 -11.69
N ILE A 27 -1.20 2.89 -10.39
CA ILE A 27 -0.52 4.01 -9.72
C ILE A 27 1.01 3.85 -9.63
N ASN A 28 1.56 2.72 -10.09
CA ASN A 28 2.97 2.38 -9.95
C ASN A 28 3.91 3.46 -10.51
N THR A 29 3.66 3.96 -11.72
CA THR A 29 4.48 5.00 -12.36
C THR A 29 4.47 6.30 -11.58
N VAL A 30 3.30 6.71 -11.08
CA VAL A 30 3.14 7.91 -10.24
C VAL A 30 3.91 7.76 -8.92
N MET A 31 3.76 6.61 -8.25
CA MET A 31 4.44 6.35 -6.97
C MET A 31 5.97 6.23 -7.12
N GLN A 32 6.45 5.69 -8.24
CA GLN A 32 7.89 5.64 -8.56
C GLN A 32 8.46 7.05 -8.72
N MET A 33 7.80 7.92 -9.48
CA MET A 33 8.26 9.31 -9.62
C MET A 33 8.27 10.03 -8.26
N ALA A 34 7.19 9.89 -7.46
CA ALA A 34 7.12 10.50 -6.14
C ALA A 34 8.26 10.02 -5.23
N PHE A 35 8.59 8.72 -5.26
CA PHE A 35 9.72 8.17 -4.51
C PHE A 35 11.05 8.84 -4.88
N PHE A 36 11.40 8.85 -6.18
CA PHE A 36 12.67 9.44 -6.61
C PHE A 36 12.71 10.96 -6.39
N HIS A 37 11.59 11.65 -6.62
CA HIS A 37 11.47 13.08 -6.37
C HIS A 37 11.68 13.44 -4.89
N LEU A 38 11.16 12.65 -3.96
CA LEU A 38 11.28 12.95 -2.53
C LEU A 38 12.62 12.51 -1.93
N THR A 39 13.18 11.41 -2.42
CA THR A 39 14.40 10.83 -1.87
C THR A 39 15.67 11.47 -2.39
N GLN A 40 15.61 12.09 -3.58
CA GLN A 40 16.76 12.74 -4.22
C GLN A 40 17.99 11.82 -4.29
N ILE A 41 17.79 10.50 -4.41
CA ILE A 41 18.92 9.54 -4.47
C ILE A 41 19.69 9.66 -5.80
N LEU A 42 19.01 10.19 -6.83
CA LEU A 42 19.56 10.48 -8.13
C LEU A 42 19.83 11.99 -8.24
N PRO A 43 20.96 12.40 -8.83
CA PRO A 43 21.33 13.80 -8.91
C PRO A 43 20.43 14.59 -9.86
N GLY A 44 19.97 15.76 -9.42
CA GLY A 44 19.21 16.70 -10.24
C GLY A 44 17.95 16.07 -10.86
N ASP A 45 17.72 16.37 -12.14
CA ASP A 45 16.52 15.94 -12.88
C ASP A 45 16.65 14.55 -13.53
N SER A 46 17.72 13.80 -13.23
CA SER A 46 18.01 12.50 -13.84
C SER A 46 16.91 11.46 -13.61
N ALA A 47 16.19 11.51 -12.48
CA ALA A 47 15.11 10.57 -12.18
C ALA A 47 14.02 10.53 -13.25
N LEU A 48 13.63 11.68 -13.79
CA LEU A 48 12.60 11.74 -14.83
C LEU A 48 13.10 11.06 -16.12
N ALA A 49 14.31 11.39 -16.55
CA ALA A 49 14.90 10.82 -17.76
C ALA A 49 15.11 9.30 -17.65
N GLU A 50 15.63 8.83 -16.52
CA GLU A 50 15.83 7.39 -16.26
C GLU A 50 14.51 6.62 -16.26
N LEU A 51 13.47 7.16 -15.60
CA LEU A 51 12.15 6.53 -15.59
C LEU A 51 11.51 6.56 -16.99
N GLN A 52 11.67 7.64 -17.75
CA GLN A 52 11.18 7.72 -19.13
C GLN A 52 11.84 6.65 -20.01
N GLY A 53 13.17 6.50 -19.93
CA GLY A 53 13.92 5.48 -20.66
C GLY A 53 13.52 4.05 -20.26
N ALA A 54 13.36 3.78 -18.97
CA ALA A 54 12.92 2.48 -18.46
C ALA A 54 11.49 2.11 -18.93
N ILE A 55 10.58 3.08 -18.99
CA ILE A 55 9.22 2.91 -19.49
C ILE A 55 9.22 2.61 -20.99
N ALA A 56 9.98 3.36 -21.79
CA ALA A 56 10.11 3.12 -23.22
C ALA A 56 10.63 1.69 -23.49
N LYS A 57 11.66 1.26 -22.75
CA LYS A 57 12.21 -0.10 -22.88
C LYS A 57 11.20 -1.18 -22.49
N SER A 58 10.39 -0.93 -21.46
CA SER A 58 9.45 -1.93 -20.91
C SER A 58 8.15 -2.04 -21.71
N TYR A 59 7.73 -0.95 -22.36
CA TYR A 59 6.39 -0.84 -22.95
C TYR A 59 6.36 -0.47 -24.43
N SER A 60 7.49 -0.25 -25.09
CA SER A 60 7.54 0.02 -26.54
C SER A 60 6.79 -1.03 -27.36
N SER A 61 6.88 -2.31 -26.99
CA SER A 61 6.16 -3.42 -27.64
C SER A 61 4.64 -3.38 -27.44
N LYS A 62 4.13 -2.59 -26.48
CA LYS A 62 2.71 -2.45 -26.17
C LYS A 62 2.06 -1.22 -26.81
N GLY A 63 2.83 -0.45 -27.57
CA GLY A 63 2.36 0.73 -28.30
C GLY A 63 2.85 2.05 -27.68
N GLN A 64 3.09 3.01 -28.57
CA GLN A 64 3.62 4.33 -28.24
C GLN A 64 2.68 5.12 -27.32
N ASP A 65 1.36 5.03 -27.55
CA ASP A 65 0.35 5.67 -26.70
C ASP A 65 0.49 5.29 -25.22
N LEU A 66 0.81 4.02 -24.91
CA LEU A 66 0.98 3.58 -23.53
C LEU A 66 2.24 4.18 -22.91
N VAL A 67 3.32 4.29 -23.68
CA VAL A 67 4.58 4.92 -23.24
C VAL A 67 4.33 6.39 -22.92
N GLU A 68 3.66 7.11 -23.81
CA GLU A 68 3.35 8.54 -23.66
C GLU A 68 2.46 8.82 -22.45
N ARG A 69 1.41 8.02 -22.24
CA ARG A 69 0.55 8.11 -21.05
C ARG A 69 1.33 7.92 -19.75
N ASN A 70 2.30 7.01 -19.75
CA ASN A 70 3.17 6.81 -18.59
C ASN A 70 4.13 7.99 -18.38
N TRP A 71 4.71 8.55 -19.45
CA TRP A 71 5.52 9.76 -19.36
C TRP A 71 4.74 10.96 -18.85
N GLN A 72 3.49 11.13 -19.29
CA GLN A 72 2.60 12.17 -18.77
C GLN A 72 2.34 11.97 -17.28
N ALA A 73 2.10 10.73 -16.83
CA ALA A 73 1.93 10.42 -15.42
C ALA A 73 3.18 10.72 -14.58
N LEU A 74 4.39 10.52 -15.12
CA LEU A 74 5.64 10.94 -14.45
C LEU A 74 5.68 12.47 -14.27
N ALA A 75 5.41 13.22 -15.33
CA ALA A 75 5.44 14.68 -15.28
C ALA A 75 4.44 15.24 -14.24
N LEU A 76 3.18 14.79 -14.31
CA LEU A 76 2.15 15.21 -13.35
C LEU A 76 2.49 14.80 -11.91
N ALA A 77 3.03 13.59 -11.73
CA ALA A 77 3.42 13.12 -10.40
C ALA A 77 4.46 14.03 -9.75
N ARG A 78 5.47 14.49 -10.52
CA ARG A 78 6.52 15.39 -10.03
C ARG A 78 5.95 16.71 -9.49
N GLU A 79 4.88 17.21 -10.12
CA GLU A 79 4.24 18.48 -9.75
C GLU A 79 3.16 18.34 -8.67
N SER A 80 2.64 17.13 -8.46
CA SER A 80 1.47 16.87 -7.60
C SER A 80 1.81 16.33 -6.22
N VAL A 81 3.09 16.21 -5.87
CA VAL A 81 3.51 15.80 -4.52
C VAL A 81 3.47 17.02 -3.60
N GLU A 82 2.64 16.94 -2.56
CA GLU A 82 2.43 18.04 -1.62
C GLU A 82 2.93 17.67 -0.23
N GLU A 83 3.73 18.54 0.39
CA GLU A 83 4.13 18.39 1.79
C GLU A 83 2.97 18.83 2.70
N VAL A 84 2.58 17.96 3.63
CA VAL A 84 1.55 18.24 4.62
C VAL A 84 2.21 18.35 6.00
N PRO A 85 2.16 19.52 6.63
CA PRO A 85 2.80 19.71 7.93
C PRO A 85 2.11 18.85 8.98
N LEU A 86 2.93 18.17 9.80
CA LEU A 86 2.43 17.36 10.90
C LEU A 86 1.82 18.24 11.98
N GLN A 87 0.59 17.92 12.39
CA GLN A 87 -0.10 18.58 13.50
C GLN A 87 0.01 17.77 14.80
N PRO A 88 -0.15 18.41 15.97
CA PRO A 88 -0.30 17.70 17.24
C PRO A 88 -1.39 16.64 17.15
N VAL A 89 -1.11 15.44 17.66
CA VAL A 89 -2.09 14.36 17.67
C VAL A 89 -3.16 14.69 18.70
N ASN A 90 -4.42 14.74 18.27
CA ASN A 90 -5.55 14.85 19.19
C ASN A 90 -5.66 13.55 20.00
N PRO A 91 -5.52 13.59 21.34
CA PRO A 91 -5.60 12.40 22.19
C PRO A 91 -7.00 11.75 22.21
N HIS A 92 -8.04 12.48 21.78
CA HIS A 92 -9.41 11.98 21.65
C HIS A 92 -9.73 11.38 20.28
N SER A 93 -8.78 11.38 19.33
CA SER A 93 -8.97 10.71 18.05
C SER A 93 -9.22 9.22 18.26
N ALA A 94 -10.18 8.68 17.51
CA ALA A 94 -10.48 7.25 17.56
C ALA A 94 -9.24 6.43 17.19
N ASN A 95 -8.95 5.40 18.00
CA ASN A 95 -7.93 4.44 17.65
C ASN A 95 -8.34 3.65 16.41
N ARG A 96 -7.36 3.22 15.61
CA ARG A 96 -7.60 2.31 14.49
C ARG A 96 -8.31 1.06 15.06
N PRO A 97 -9.46 0.65 14.49
CA PRO A 97 -10.14 -0.56 14.93
C PRO A 97 -9.23 -1.77 14.73
N PRO A 98 -9.38 -2.81 15.57
CA PRO A 98 -8.54 -4.00 15.47
C PRO A 98 -8.74 -4.69 14.11
N VAL A 99 -7.65 -5.23 13.57
CA VAL A 99 -7.62 -5.90 12.26
C VAL A 99 -8.45 -7.19 12.24
N VAL A 100 -8.70 -7.75 13.43
CA VAL A 100 -9.52 -8.94 13.66
C VAL A 100 -10.61 -8.58 14.66
N SER A 101 -11.81 -9.14 14.46
CA SER A 101 -12.95 -8.91 15.35
C SER A 101 -12.72 -9.46 16.77
N ASP A 102 -13.27 -8.79 17.77
CA ASP A 102 -13.32 -9.27 19.16
C ASP A 102 -14.15 -10.55 19.34
N ALA A 103 -14.98 -10.92 18.36
CA ALA A 103 -15.71 -12.18 18.35
C ALA A 103 -14.85 -13.36 17.84
N ALA A 104 -13.63 -13.11 17.35
CA ALA A 104 -12.79 -14.16 16.81
C ALA A 104 -12.22 -15.08 17.91
N PRO A 105 -12.01 -16.38 17.64
CA PRO A 105 -11.34 -17.28 18.56
C PRO A 105 -9.96 -16.77 18.97
N ASP A 106 -9.51 -17.13 20.17
CA ASP A 106 -8.23 -16.64 20.72
C ASP A 106 -7.06 -16.91 19.79
N PHE A 107 -7.01 -18.07 19.14
CA PHE A 107 -6.00 -18.40 18.13
C PHE A 107 -5.96 -17.38 16.98
N VAL A 108 -7.12 -16.89 16.52
CA VAL A 108 -7.25 -15.94 15.41
C VAL A 108 -6.86 -14.53 15.86
N LYS A 109 -7.29 -14.10 17.06
CA LYS A 109 -6.89 -12.82 17.66
C LYS A 109 -5.39 -12.71 17.93
N THR A 110 -4.78 -13.83 18.29
CA THR A 110 -3.38 -13.91 18.64
C THR A 110 -2.53 -14.07 17.37
N VAL A 111 -2.61 -15.22 16.73
CA VAL A 111 -1.71 -15.58 15.61
C VAL A 111 -2.06 -14.82 14.33
N THR A 112 -3.33 -14.86 13.91
CA THR A 112 -3.73 -14.26 12.62
C THR A 112 -3.68 -12.74 12.64
N ALA A 113 -4.09 -12.10 13.74
CA ALA A 113 -4.01 -10.63 13.84
C ALA A 113 -2.56 -10.11 13.77
N ALA A 114 -1.62 -10.77 14.42
CA ALA A 114 -0.21 -10.36 14.39
C ALA A 114 0.44 -10.58 13.02
N MET A 115 0.14 -11.71 12.35
CA MET A 115 0.58 -11.93 10.97
C MET A 115 0.02 -10.85 10.03
N LEU A 116 -1.28 -10.52 10.15
CA LEU A 116 -1.91 -9.46 9.36
C LEU A 116 -1.38 -8.05 9.68
N ALA A 117 -0.88 -7.83 10.90
CA ALA A 117 -0.24 -6.59 11.32
C ALA A 117 1.26 -6.51 10.94
N GLY A 118 1.82 -7.52 10.26
CA GLY A 118 3.25 -7.56 9.91
C GLY A 118 4.18 -7.83 11.09
N LEU A 119 3.66 -8.42 12.18
CA LEU A 119 4.39 -8.74 13.41
C LEU A 119 4.75 -10.23 13.53
N GLY A 120 4.77 -10.96 12.41
CA GLY A 120 5.02 -12.41 12.39
C GLY A 120 6.42 -12.82 12.87
N ASP A 121 7.41 -11.96 12.67
CA ASP A 121 8.83 -12.24 13.01
C ASP A 121 9.20 -11.84 14.45
N GLY A 122 8.25 -11.24 15.19
CA GLY A 122 8.45 -10.86 16.59
C GLY A 122 8.50 -12.07 17.52
N PRO A 123 9.03 -11.92 18.75
CA PRO A 123 9.01 -12.99 19.74
C PRO A 123 7.57 -13.48 19.93
N PRO A 124 7.32 -14.80 20.08
CA PRO A 124 5.97 -15.33 20.09
C PRO A 124 5.15 -14.69 21.22
N ARG A 125 4.23 -13.79 20.86
CA ARG A 125 3.37 -13.09 21.83
C ARG A 125 2.18 -13.95 22.28
N PHE A 126 2.19 -15.23 21.93
CA PHE A 126 1.08 -16.17 22.12
C PHE A 126 1.45 -17.28 23.09
N GLY A 127 0.45 -17.75 23.83
CA GLY A 127 0.58 -18.78 24.86
C GLY A 127 1.03 -20.14 24.32
N ALA A 128 1.47 -21.02 25.23
CA ALA A 128 2.04 -22.33 24.90
C ALA A 128 1.12 -23.21 24.03
N ALA A 129 -0.21 -23.09 24.18
CA ALA A 129 -1.19 -23.81 23.38
C ALA A 129 -1.16 -23.43 21.88
N ALA A 130 -1.02 -22.14 21.57
CA ALA A 130 -0.91 -21.67 20.18
C ALA A 130 0.42 -22.13 19.55
N ARG A 131 1.51 -22.18 20.33
CA ARG A 131 2.82 -22.66 19.85
C ARG A 131 2.80 -24.15 19.53
N ARG A 132 2.14 -24.96 20.36
CA ARG A 132 1.99 -26.40 20.12
C ARG A 132 1.21 -26.66 18.82
N HIS A 133 0.09 -25.98 18.63
CA HIS A 133 -0.67 -26.06 17.37
C HIS A 133 0.16 -25.66 16.13
N LEU A 134 1.02 -24.64 16.25
CA LEU A 134 1.91 -24.19 15.17
C LEU A 134 3.07 -25.16 14.92
N ALA A 135 3.65 -25.75 15.97
CA ALA A 135 4.76 -26.70 15.87
C ALA A 135 4.37 -27.98 15.12
N ASP A 136 3.12 -28.40 15.27
CA ASP A 136 2.57 -29.57 14.59
C ASP A 136 2.04 -29.23 13.17
N GLY A 137 2.23 -27.99 12.70
CA GLY A 137 1.76 -27.53 11.38
C GLY A 137 0.23 -27.39 11.24
N HIS A 138 -0.52 -27.65 12.32
CA HIS A 138 -1.98 -27.65 12.30
C HIS A 138 -2.56 -26.24 12.39
N HIS A 139 -3.61 -26.02 11.60
CA HIS A 139 -4.31 -24.75 11.53
C HIS A 139 -5.82 -24.98 11.63
N SER A 140 -6.49 -24.18 12.48
CA SER A 140 -7.95 -24.14 12.54
C SER A 140 -8.55 -23.70 11.20
N LEU A 141 -9.60 -24.37 10.75
CA LEU A 141 -10.32 -23.98 9.52
C LEU A 141 -11.13 -22.69 9.75
N GLY A 142 -11.54 -22.01 8.67
CA GLY A 142 -12.47 -20.87 8.75
C GLY A 142 -11.88 -19.54 9.22
N LYS A 143 -10.55 -19.36 9.29
CA LYS A 143 -9.94 -18.09 9.75
C LYS A 143 -10.22 -16.90 8.83
N THR A 144 -10.51 -17.15 7.56
CA THR A 144 -10.81 -16.13 6.54
C THR A 144 -12.07 -15.32 6.85
N GLN A 145 -13.07 -15.91 7.51
CA GLN A 145 -14.33 -15.21 7.86
C GLN A 145 -14.12 -14.09 8.90
N TYR A 146 -13.05 -14.18 9.68
CA TYR A 146 -12.68 -13.16 10.68
C TYR A 146 -11.75 -12.08 10.09
N ARG A 147 -11.29 -12.26 8.84
CA ARG A 147 -10.47 -11.29 8.13
C ARG A 147 -11.38 -10.28 7.47
N ARG A 148 -11.38 -9.05 7.97
CA ARG A 148 -12.02 -7.93 7.24
C ARG A 148 -11.09 -7.48 6.11
N ARG A 149 -11.40 -7.89 4.87
CA ARG A 149 -10.89 -7.24 3.65
C ARG A 149 -11.96 -6.30 3.13
N ASP A 150 -11.56 -5.21 2.48
CA ASP A 150 -12.50 -4.27 1.87
C ASP A 150 -13.28 -4.96 0.75
N PRO A 151 -14.60 -5.23 0.90
CA PRO A 151 -15.37 -6.06 -0.04
C PRO A 151 -15.60 -5.37 -1.40
N HIS A 152 -15.25 -4.09 -1.53
CA HIS A 152 -15.44 -3.32 -2.76
C HIS A 152 -14.38 -3.61 -3.84
N LEU A 153 -13.26 -4.23 -3.49
CA LEU A 153 -12.19 -4.54 -4.46
C LEU A 153 -12.40 -5.87 -5.21
N GLU A 154 -13.24 -6.78 -4.68
CA GLU A 154 -13.41 -8.15 -5.20
C GLU A 154 -14.76 -8.40 -5.90
N ARG A 155 -15.65 -7.40 -6.01
CA ARG A 155 -16.87 -7.54 -6.81
C ARG A 155 -16.56 -7.43 -8.30
N GLY A 156 -16.30 -8.57 -8.93
CA GLY A 156 -16.48 -8.72 -10.36
C GLY A 156 -17.88 -8.26 -10.73
N THR A 157 -17.98 -7.29 -11.62
CA THR A 157 -19.24 -6.77 -12.15
C THR A 157 -19.99 -7.93 -12.79
N LEU A 158 -21.02 -8.45 -12.10
CA LEU A 158 -22.01 -9.30 -12.74
C LEU A 158 -22.79 -8.40 -13.71
N TYR A 159 -22.51 -8.51 -15.00
CA TYR A 159 -23.40 -7.98 -16.03
C TYR A 159 -24.66 -8.85 -16.06
N PRO A 160 -25.86 -8.32 -15.78
CA PRO A 160 -27.07 -9.02 -16.13
C PRO A 160 -27.21 -9.01 -17.66
N MET A 161 -27.45 -10.19 -18.24
CA MET A 161 -27.93 -10.37 -19.62
C MET A 161 -29.39 -9.97 -19.71
#